data_AF-A0A1G7JXL5-F1
#
_entry.id   AF-A0A1G7JXL5-F1
#
_cell.length_a   1.000
_cell.length_b   1.000
_cell.length_c   1.000
_cell.angle_alpha   90.00
_cell.angle_beta   90.00
_cell.angle_gamma   90.00
#
_symmetry.space_group_name_H-M   'P 1'
#
loop_
_entity.id
_entity.type
_entity.pdbx_description
1 polymer ?
#
loop_
_entity_poly.entity_id
_entity_poly.type
_entity_poly.pdbx_seq_one_letter_code
_entity_poly.pdbx_strand_id
1 'polypeptide(L)'
;MGFLAVQAARPEGKGSLAERPVRHGRTLLLDAEDPKGWGYILWVNRFLNAHPDADRGLVDLRAVERGLTPEDVAALEAELKGNPPAFLVLDGVSNALLGVDAGSPRRAAATLRAPAALAQDLDLTLLLLEEKDRPSSGAFSRGLLGEALRAASPAALFSLERVPPREAEGREVVRLVALTQRYAPLPSPLGLELVEGHGGEGWSLEPYPLLEGKTLVARAEAAILRALREAGEEGLPRKVLLEDVMAQASVSERTAKTALAHLRTRGKVKEVALGGRGNPKAYRLVDSKYFFAQKGESALRSGADFGQSPLPQRVGEADPGEGRGTLEPLEEEAGSEWEVEL
;
A
#
# COMPACT_ATOMS: atom_id res chain seq x y z
N MET A 1 -8.19 1.72 -9.45
CA MET A 1 -7.41 2.55 -8.49
C MET A 1 -6.90 3.86 -9.11
N GLY A 2 -6.60 3.92 -10.41
CA GLY A 2 -6.31 5.18 -11.12
C GLY A 2 -7.43 6.23 -11.03
N PHE A 3 -8.66 5.77 -10.84
CA PHE A 3 -9.85 6.60 -10.62
C PHE A 3 -9.76 7.53 -9.41
N LEU A 4 -8.95 7.25 -8.37
CA LEU A 4 -8.80 8.16 -7.24
C LEU A 4 -8.02 9.44 -7.61
N ALA A 5 -7.25 9.41 -8.70
CA ALA A 5 -6.57 10.59 -9.24
C ALA A 5 -7.56 11.63 -9.81
N VAL A 6 -8.83 11.27 -10.06
CA VAL A 6 -9.85 12.25 -10.48
C VAL A 6 -10.32 13.16 -9.33
N GLN A 7 -9.98 12.82 -8.08
CA GLN A 7 -10.13 13.75 -6.94
C GLN A 7 -9.32 15.03 -7.14
N ALA A 8 -8.25 15.00 -7.94
CA ALA A 8 -7.46 16.18 -8.30
C ALA A 8 -8.24 17.22 -9.11
N ALA A 9 -9.31 16.80 -9.79
CA ALA A 9 -10.19 17.68 -10.55
C ALA A 9 -11.08 18.55 -9.64
N ARG A 10 -11.21 18.18 -8.35
CA ARG A 10 -11.91 19.01 -7.37
C ARG A 10 -11.05 20.18 -6.93
N PRO A 11 -11.64 21.30 -6.49
CA PRO A 11 -10.88 22.47 -6.04
C PRO A 11 -9.89 22.13 -4.93
N GLU A 12 -8.85 22.95 -4.80
CA GLU A 12 -7.83 22.78 -3.76
C GLU A 12 -8.45 22.64 -2.36
N GLY A 13 -8.01 21.62 -1.63
CA GLY A 13 -8.53 21.28 -0.30
C GLY A 13 -9.89 20.57 -0.27
N LYS A 14 -10.55 20.34 -1.42
CA LYS A 14 -11.81 19.58 -1.52
C LYS A 14 -11.60 18.13 -1.94
N GLY A 15 -10.63 17.88 -2.81
CA GLY A 15 -10.24 16.52 -3.20
C GLY A 15 -9.58 15.80 -2.03
N SER A 16 -10.07 14.61 -1.67
CA SER A 16 -9.47 13.79 -0.62
C SER A 16 -9.55 12.30 -0.90
N LEU A 17 -8.57 11.56 -0.38
CA LEU A 17 -8.53 10.10 -0.37
C LEU A 17 -8.18 9.62 1.04
N ALA A 18 -9.06 8.80 1.64
CA ALA A 18 -8.89 8.28 3.01
C ALA A 18 -8.50 9.40 3.98
N GLU A 19 -9.30 10.48 3.99
CA GLU A 19 -9.12 11.69 4.81
C GLU A 19 -7.86 12.53 4.50
N ARG A 20 -7.07 12.17 3.48
CA ARG A 20 -5.92 12.96 3.05
C ARG A 20 -6.23 13.85 1.87
N PRO A 21 -5.76 15.09 1.86
CA PRO A 21 -5.92 15.97 0.72
C PRO A 21 -5.19 15.40 -0.51
N VAL A 22 -5.84 15.46 -1.67
CA VAL A 22 -5.26 15.17 -2.97
C VAL A 22 -4.83 16.49 -3.61
N ARG A 23 -3.62 16.55 -4.17
CA ARG A 23 -3.13 17.73 -4.89
C ARG A 23 -4.10 18.08 -6.02
N HIS A 24 -4.57 19.33 -6.06
CA HIS A 24 -5.40 19.83 -7.14
C HIS A 24 -4.58 19.96 -8.44
N GLY A 25 -5.18 19.59 -9.58
CA GLY A 25 -4.57 19.78 -10.89
C GLY A 25 -5.09 18.80 -11.94
N ARG A 26 -4.54 18.91 -13.16
CA ARG A 26 -4.90 18.03 -14.27
C ARG A 26 -4.47 16.59 -14.00
N THR A 27 -5.31 15.64 -14.38
CA THR A 27 -5.04 14.20 -14.36
C THR A 27 -5.11 13.67 -15.78
N LEU A 28 -4.01 13.09 -16.26
CA LEU A 28 -3.94 12.40 -17.55
C LEU A 28 -4.01 10.89 -17.33
N LEU A 29 -5.03 10.25 -17.88
CA LEU A 29 -5.26 8.80 -17.83
C LEU A 29 -5.02 8.21 -19.23
N LEU A 30 -4.00 7.37 -19.33
CA LEU A 30 -3.67 6.58 -20.51
C LEU A 30 -4.20 5.16 -20.29
N ASP A 31 -5.23 4.78 -21.05
CA ASP A 31 -5.94 3.51 -20.92
C ASP A 31 -5.52 2.55 -22.05
N ALA A 32 -4.63 1.62 -21.71
CA ALA A 32 -4.19 0.54 -22.60
C ALA A 32 -4.96 -0.78 -22.34
N GLU A 33 -5.73 -0.87 -21.25
CA GLU A 33 -6.43 -2.07 -20.83
C GLU A 33 -7.82 -2.18 -21.47
N ASP A 34 -8.59 -1.10 -21.43
CA ASP A 34 -9.87 -0.95 -22.13
C ASP A 34 -9.80 0.27 -23.05
N PRO A 35 -9.09 0.22 -24.20
CA PRO A 35 -8.92 1.38 -25.07
C PRO A 35 -10.25 1.91 -25.65
N LYS A 36 -11.36 1.18 -25.53
CA LYS A 36 -12.69 1.70 -25.87
C LYS A 36 -13.25 2.64 -24.79
N GLY A 37 -12.63 2.67 -23.62
CA GLY A 37 -12.84 3.59 -22.52
C GLY A 37 -14.20 3.49 -21.82
N TRP A 38 -15.01 2.47 -22.10
CA TRP A 38 -16.39 2.41 -21.60
C TRP A 38 -16.43 2.33 -20.08
N GLY A 39 -15.51 1.56 -19.49
CA GLY A 39 -15.36 1.49 -18.03
C GLY A 39 -15.03 2.84 -17.41
N TYR A 40 -13.96 3.49 -17.88
CA TYR A 40 -13.54 4.78 -17.37
C TYR A 40 -14.57 5.88 -17.60
N ILE A 41 -15.20 5.95 -18.79
CA ILE A 41 -16.23 6.94 -19.11
C ILE A 41 -17.41 6.83 -18.14
N LEU A 42 -17.90 5.61 -17.87
CA LEU A 42 -19.00 5.39 -16.95
C LEU A 42 -18.64 5.90 -15.54
N TRP A 43 -17.47 5.53 -15.04
CA TRP A 43 -17.03 5.88 -13.69
C TRP A 43 -16.71 7.37 -13.54
N VAL A 44 -16.01 7.98 -14.49
CA VAL A 44 -15.73 9.42 -14.50
C VAL A 44 -17.03 10.21 -14.53
N ASN A 45 -18.00 9.81 -15.35
CA ASN A 45 -19.30 10.47 -15.36
C ASN A 45 -20.02 10.31 -14.01
N ARG A 46 -19.96 9.14 -13.37
CA ARG A 46 -20.51 8.96 -12.01
C ARG A 46 -19.84 9.87 -10.99
N PHE A 47 -18.52 9.99 -11.03
CA PHE A 47 -17.76 10.89 -10.15
C PHE A 47 -18.16 12.35 -10.34
N LEU A 48 -18.15 12.84 -11.58
CA LEU A 48 -18.48 14.22 -11.89
C LEU A 48 -19.94 14.56 -11.52
N ASN A 49 -20.85 13.58 -11.59
CA ASN A 49 -22.22 13.74 -11.12
C ASN A 49 -22.31 13.80 -9.58
N ALA A 50 -21.50 13.02 -8.86
CA ALA A 50 -21.45 13.03 -7.40
C ALA A 50 -20.72 14.28 -6.85
N HIS A 51 -19.82 14.87 -7.64
CA HIS A 51 -19.03 16.05 -7.28
C HIS A 51 -19.20 17.16 -8.32
N PRO A 52 -20.30 17.95 -8.26
CA PRO A 52 -20.54 19.07 -9.18
C PRO A 52 -19.48 20.18 -9.11
N ASP A 53 -18.67 20.19 -8.04
CA ASP A 53 -17.54 21.09 -7.87
C ASP A 53 -16.29 20.66 -8.67
N ALA A 54 -16.24 19.44 -9.20
CA ALA A 54 -15.11 18.95 -9.98
C ALA A 54 -15.08 19.56 -11.40
N ASP A 55 -13.89 20.01 -11.82
CA ASP A 55 -13.68 20.51 -13.17
C ASP A 55 -13.41 19.36 -14.14
N ARG A 56 -14.37 19.10 -15.03
CA ARG A 56 -14.24 18.10 -16.10
C ARG A 56 -13.04 18.37 -17.02
N GLY A 57 -12.67 19.63 -17.23
CA GLY A 57 -11.53 20.03 -18.07
C GLY A 57 -10.17 19.64 -17.49
N LEU A 58 -10.13 19.18 -16.24
CA LEU A 58 -8.91 18.68 -15.60
C LEU A 58 -8.74 17.15 -15.74
N VAL A 59 -9.69 16.43 -16.35
CA VAL A 59 -9.61 14.98 -16.51
C VAL A 59 -9.46 14.63 -17.99
N ASP A 60 -8.26 14.27 -18.39
CA ASP A 60 -7.95 13.82 -19.75
C ASP A 60 -7.90 12.29 -19.80
N LEU A 61 -8.80 11.66 -20.55
CA LEU A 61 -8.79 10.22 -20.81
C LEU A 61 -8.36 9.96 -22.26
N ARG A 62 -7.34 9.13 -22.45
CA ARG A 62 -6.80 8.77 -23.77
C ARG A 62 -6.62 7.28 -23.89
N ALA A 63 -7.05 6.73 -25.01
CA ALA A 63 -6.87 5.32 -25.35
C ALA A 63 -5.44 5.05 -25.86
N VAL A 64 -4.90 3.88 -25.52
CA VAL A 64 -3.61 3.37 -26.01
C VAL A 64 -3.87 2.05 -26.74
N GLU A 65 -4.26 2.13 -28.02
CA GLU A 65 -4.72 0.96 -28.80
C GLU A 65 -3.60 0.03 -29.31
N ARG A 66 -2.39 0.55 -29.50
CA ARG A 66 -1.27 -0.16 -30.16
C ARG A 66 -0.01 -0.26 -29.30
N GLY A 67 -0.15 0.01 -28.00
CA GLY A 67 0.97 0.26 -27.11
C GLY A 67 1.62 1.63 -27.33
N LEU A 68 2.56 1.98 -26.44
CA LEU A 68 3.32 3.21 -26.48
C LEU A 68 4.62 3.01 -27.27
N THR A 69 4.72 3.66 -28.43
CA THR A 69 5.97 3.73 -29.18
C THR A 69 6.91 4.78 -28.58
N PRO A 70 8.23 4.73 -28.87
CA PRO A 70 9.16 5.79 -28.48
C PRO A 70 8.73 7.18 -28.94
N GLU A 71 8.13 7.27 -30.14
CA GLU A 71 7.59 8.51 -30.70
C GLU A 71 6.40 9.02 -29.89
N ASP A 72 5.50 8.14 -29.45
CA ASP A 72 4.37 8.50 -28.57
C ASP A 72 4.86 9.03 -27.22
N VAL A 73 5.90 8.40 -26.66
CA VAL A 73 6.52 8.85 -25.40
C VAL A 73 7.17 10.22 -25.58
N ALA A 74 7.89 10.46 -26.68
CA ALA A 74 8.49 11.76 -26.96
C ALA A 74 7.44 12.87 -27.18
N ALA A 75 6.34 12.55 -27.86
CA ALA A 75 5.21 13.47 -28.04
C ALA A 75 4.55 13.80 -26.69
N LEU A 76 4.35 12.78 -25.84
CA LEU A 76 3.83 12.95 -24.49
C LEU A 76 4.78 13.84 -23.66
N GLU A 77 6.08 13.61 -23.70
CA GLU A 77 7.07 14.45 -23.01
C GLU A 77 6.99 15.92 -23.43
N ALA A 78 6.89 16.20 -24.74
CA ALA A 78 6.81 17.55 -25.27
C ALA A 78 5.54 18.27 -24.78
N GLU A 79 4.41 17.56 -24.74
CA GLU A 79 3.14 18.08 -24.26
C GLU A 79 3.19 18.38 -22.75
N LEU A 80 3.64 17.41 -21.95
CA LEU A 80 3.64 17.50 -20.49
C LEU A 80 4.58 18.61 -19.99
N LYS A 81 5.66 18.92 -20.71
CA LYS A 81 6.53 20.07 -20.40
C LYS A 81 5.84 21.42 -20.56
N GLY A 82 4.89 21.54 -21.49
CA GLY A 82 4.14 22.78 -21.73
C GLY A 82 3.00 23.00 -20.73
N ASN A 83 2.39 21.91 -20.27
CA ASN A 83 1.30 21.93 -19.28
C ASN A 83 1.37 20.66 -18.43
N PRO A 84 2.08 20.66 -17.29
CA PRO A 84 2.30 19.47 -16.48
C PRO A 84 1.03 19.10 -15.68
N PRO A 85 0.58 17.83 -15.71
CA PRO A 85 -0.50 17.36 -14.86
C PRO A 85 0.00 17.11 -13.43
N ALA A 86 -0.91 17.11 -12.46
CA ALA A 86 -0.61 16.62 -11.11
C ALA A 86 -0.42 15.09 -11.09
N PHE A 87 -1.18 14.38 -11.94
CA PHE A 87 -1.16 12.92 -12.03
C PHE A 87 -1.06 12.45 -13.49
N LEU A 88 -0.18 11.48 -13.72
CA LEU A 88 -0.13 10.68 -14.94
C LEU A 88 -0.43 9.23 -14.56
N VAL A 89 -1.48 8.65 -15.13
CA VAL A 89 -1.89 7.26 -14.88
C VAL A 89 -1.73 6.47 -16.17
N LEU A 90 -1.01 5.35 -16.12
CA LEU A 90 -0.96 4.37 -17.18
C LEU A 90 -1.65 3.09 -16.69
N ASP A 91 -2.80 2.77 -17.27
CA ASP A 91 -3.56 1.56 -16.96
C ASP A 91 -3.36 0.49 -18.03
N GLY A 92 -2.97 -0.71 -17.61
CA GLY A 92 -2.55 -1.79 -18.49
C GLY A 92 -1.11 -1.66 -18.96
N VAL A 93 -0.13 -1.67 -18.05
CA VAL A 93 1.30 -1.54 -18.40
C VAL A 93 1.74 -2.60 -19.41
N SER A 94 1.32 -3.86 -19.26
CA SER A 94 1.64 -4.91 -20.22
C SER A 94 1.13 -4.59 -21.62
N ASN A 95 -0.10 -4.11 -21.72
CA ASN A 95 -0.73 -3.73 -22.98
C ASN A 95 -0.06 -2.49 -23.59
N ALA A 96 0.31 -1.52 -22.76
CA ALA A 96 1.08 -0.36 -23.18
C ALA A 96 2.47 -0.74 -23.72
N LEU A 97 3.06 -1.85 -23.27
CA LEU A 97 4.34 -2.34 -23.75
C LEU A 97 4.25 -3.23 -25.00
N LEU A 98 3.06 -3.61 -25.48
CA LEU A 98 2.91 -4.44 -26.69
C LEU A 98 3.48 -3.77 -27.96
N GLY A 99 3.44 -2.44 -28.03
CA GLY A 99 4.02 -1.65 -29.14
C GLY A 99 5.56 -1.66 -29.15
N VAL A 100 6.17 -2.14 -28.06
CA VAL A 100 7.61 -2.27 -27.90
C VAL A 100 7.98 -3.72 -28.18
N ASP A 101 8.56 -3.97 -29.36
CA ASP A 101 9.06 -5.28 -29.83
C ASP A 101 9.38 -6.27 -28.68
N ALA A 102 8.45 -7.22 -28.46
CA ALA A 102 8.28 -8.00 -27.22
C ALA A 102 9.48 -8.90 -26.84
N GLY A 103 10.54 -8.92 -27.64
CA GLY A 103 11.78 -9.65 -27.40
C GLY A 103 12.88 -8.86 -26.66
N SER A 104 12.73 -7.55 -26.41
CA SER A 104 13.81 -6.73 -25.84
C SER A 104 13.50 -6.15 -24.45
N PRO A 105 14.01 -6.77 -23.36
CA PRO A 105 13.88 -6.22 -22.01
C PRO A 105 14.42 -4.79 -21.87
N ARG A 106 15.49 -4.46 -22.64
CA ARG A 106 16.08 -3.12 -22.63
C ARG A 106 15.13 -2.05 -23.19
N ARG A 107 14.37 -2.36 -24.23
CA ARG A 107 13.41 -1.41 -24.81
C ARG A 107 12.22 -1.23 -23.89
N ALA A 108 11.65 -2.31 -23.34
CA ALA A 108 10.56 -2.22 -22.37
C ALA A 108 10.96 -1.39 -21.12
N ALA A 109 12.19 -1.60 -20.63
CA ALA A 109 12.76 -0.79 -19.55
C ALA A 109 12.92 0.69 -19.94
N ALA A 110 13.36 0.99 -21.16
CA ALA A 110 13.51 2.37 -21.64
C ALA A 110 12.14 3.09 -21.73
N THR A 111 11.12 2.41 -22.25
CA THR A 111 9.75 2.94 -22.38
C THR A 111 9.14 3.33 -21.03
N LEU A 112 9.47 2.63 -19.93
CA LEU A 112 9.01 3.02 -18.59
C LEU A 112 9.94 4.01 -17.87
N ARG A 113 11.24 4.01 -18.18
CA ARG A 113 12.18 4.97 -17.59
C ARG A 113 11.90 6.41 -18.04
N ALA A 114 11.59 6.60 -19.32
CA ALA A 114 11.30 7.93 -19.87
C ALA A 114 10.16 8.67 -19.12
N PRO A 115 8.94 8.10 -18.98
CA PRO A 115 7.88 8.74 -18.21
C PRO A 115 8.20 8.83 -16.72
N ALA A 116 8.99 7.90 -16.16
CA ALA A 116 9.42 7.98 -14.75
C ALA A 116 10.42 9.13 -14.50
N ALA A 117 11.35 9.37 -15.43
CA ALA A 117 12.29 10.49 -15.38
C ALA A 117 11.54 11.82 -15.56
N LEU A 118 10.64 11.88 -16.55
CA LEU A 118 9.76 13.03 -16.76
C LEU A 118 8.92 13.34 -15.51
N ALA A 119 8.43 12.31 -14.83
CA ALA A 119 7.65 12.48 -13.61
C ALA A 119 8.44 13.18 -12.51
N GLN A 120 9.73 12.83 -12.38
CA GLN A 120 10.65 13.46 -11.44
C GLN A 120 10.98 14.90 -11.85
N ASP A 121 11.24 15.14 -13.14
CA ASP A 121 11.60 16.46 -13.67
C ASP A 121 10.45 17.47 -13.54
N LEU A 122 9.21 17.01 -13.69
CA LEU A 122 8.01 17.86 -13.67
C LEU A 122 7.27 17.86 -12.32
N ASP A 123 7.79 17.17 -11.30
CA ASP A 123 7.14 17.02 -9.99
C ASP A 123 5.67 16.53 -10.09
N LEU A 124 5.43 15.53 -10.94
CA LEU A 124 4.11 14.89 -11.08
C LEU A 124 4.11 13.47 -10.48
N THR A 125 2.92 13.00 -10.11
CA THR A 125 2.76 11.63 -9.62
C THR A 125 2.47 10.69 -10.78
N LEU A 126 3.39 9.76 -11.06
CA LEU A 126 3.18 8.67 -12.02
C LEU A 126 2.60 7.44 -11.32
N LEU A 127 1.43 6.98 -11.77
CA LEU A 127 0.79 5.74 -11.34
C LEU A 127 0.80 4.73 -12.50
N LEU A 128 1.41 3.58 -12.25
CA LEU A 128 1.44 2.46 -13.19
C LEU A 128 0.51 1.37 -12.64
N LEU A 129 -0.50 0.99 -13.42
CA LEU A 129 -1.49 0.00 -13.04
C LEU A 129 -1.41 -1.20 -13.98
N GLU A 130 -1.48 -2.39 -13.39
CA GLU A 130 -1.39 -3.64 -14.11
C GLU A 130 -2.42 -4.60 -13.55
N GLU A 131 -3.31 -5.10 -14.40
CA GLU A 131 -4.17 -6.21 -14.04
C GLU A 131 -3.38 -7.50 -14.10
N LYS A 132 -3.62 -8.39 -13.14
CA LYS A 132 -2.95 -9.68 -13.09
C LYS A 132 -3.97 -10.78 -13.21
N ASP A 133 -3.89 -11.54 -14.29
CA ASP A 133 -4.76 -12.69 -14.55
C ASP A 133 -4.74 -13.77 -13.44
N ARG A 134 -3.70 -13.82 -12.59
CA ARG A 134 -3.61 -14.78 -11.48
C ARG A 134 -2.88 -14.25 -10.23
N PRO A 135 -3.37 -14.50 -9.01
CA PRO A 135 -2.67 -14.15 -7.78
C PRO A 135 -1.47 -15.09 -7.54
N SER A 136 -0.32 -14.82 -8.17
CA SER A 136 0.95 -15.42 -7.78
C SER A 136 1.73 -14.50 -6.84
N SER A 137 1.72 -14.82 -5.55
CA SER A 137 2.61 -14.22 -4.55
C SER A 137 4.02 -14.08 -5.13
N GLY A 138 4.49 -12.84 -5.29
CA GLY A 138 5.87 -12.52 -5.74
C GLY A 138 6.11 -12.42 -7.25
N ALA A 139 5.13 -12.63 -8.14
CA ALA A 139 5.41 -12.68 -9.59
C ALA A 139 5.66 -11.33 -10.28
N PHE A 140 5.36 -10.19 -9.64
CA PHE A 140 5.79 -8.88 -10.17
C PHE A 140 7.32 -8.79 -10.29
N SER A 141 8.05 -9.71 -9.63
CA SER A 141 9.51 -9.75 -9.64
C SER A 141 10.15 -10.53 -10.80
N ARG A 142 9.42 -11.31 -11.60
CA ARG A 142 10.02 -12.19 -12.63
C ARG A 142 9.44 -11.92 -14.02
N GLY A 143 10.29 -11.95 -15.06
CA GLY A 143 9.92 -11.72 -16.46
C GLY A 143 10.11 -10.28 -16.94
N LEU A 144 9.87 -10.06 -18.24
CA LEU A 144 10.11 -8.78 -18.96
C LEU A 144 9.42 -7.59 -18.29
N LEU A 145 8.15 -7.76 -17.90
CA LEU A 145 7.36 -6.73 -17.22
C LEU A 145 7.98 -6.35 -15.87
N GLY A 146 8.35 -7.34 -15.05
CA GLY A 146 9.00 -7.10 -13.75
C GLY A 146 10.36 -6.42 -13.86
N GLU A 147 11.13 -6.73 -14.91
CA GLU A 147 12.38 -6.04 -15.22
C GLU A 147 12.14 -4.58 -15.65
N ALA A 148 11.17 -4.35 -16.53
CA ALA A 148 10.81 -3.01 -16.98
C ALA A 148 10.32 -2.13 -15.82
N LEU A 149 9.48 -2.67 -14.94
CA LEU A 149 8.99 -1.96 -13.76
C LEU A 149 10.10 -1.66 -12.75
N ARG A 150 11.03 -2.60 -12.51
CA ARG A 150 12.21 -2.30 -11.69
C ARG A 150 13.07 -1.20 -12.31
N ALA A 151 13.23 -1.23 -13.64
CA ALA A 151 13.98 -0.21 -14.36
C ALA A 151 13.33 1.18 -14.26
N ALA A 152 12.00 1.26 -14.14
CA ALA A 152 11.27 2.49 -13.84
C ALA A 152 11.56 3.04 -12.43
N SER A 153 12.21 2.26 -11.56
CA SER A 153 12.69 2.70 -10.25
C SER A 153 11.56 3.28 -9.38
N PRO A 154 10.44 2.53 -9.16
CA PRO A 154 9.29 3.07 -8.45
C PRO A 154 9.62 3.39 -7.00
N ALA A 155 9.00 4.46 -6.49
CA ALA A 155 9.10 4.86 -5.08
C ALA A 155 8.39 3.85 -4.15
N ALA A 156 7.29 3.28 -4.62
CA ALA A 156 6.54 2.23 -3.95
C ALA A 156 5.88 1.29 -4.96
N LEU A 157 5.69 0.03 -4.56
CA LEU A 157 4.99 -1.00 -5.32
C LEU A 157 3.98 -1.68 -4.41
N PHE A 158 2.73 -1.73 -4.85
CA PHE A 158 1.63 -2.34 -4.12
C PHE A 158 0.99 -3.46 -4.93
N SER A 159 0.53 -4.50 -4.23
CA SER A 159 -0.37 -5.52 -4.77
C SER A 159 -1.76 -5.30 -4.21
N LEU A 160 -2.77 -5.36 -5.07
CA LEU A 160 -4.17 -5.38 -4.67
C LEU A 160 -4.72 -6.77 -4.88
N GLU A 161 -5.21 -7.39 -3.81
CA GLU A 161 -5.72 -8.75 -3.83
C GLU A 161 -7.18 -8.74 -3.37
N ARG A 162 -8.10 -9.26 -4.18
CA ARG A 162 -9.49 -9.38 -3.73
C ARG A 162 -9.56 -10.35 -2.55
N VAL A 163 -10.15 -9.91 -1.45
CA VAL A 163 -10.45 -10.79 -0.31
C VAL A 163 -11.64 -11.66 -0.71
N PRO A 164 -11.56 -13.00 -0.56
CA PRO A 164 -12.66 -13.87 -0.91
C PRO A 164 -13.95 -13.45 -0.17
N PRO A 165 -15.13 -13.43 -0.82
CA PRO A 165 -16.37 -12.99 -0.18
C PRO A 165 -16.71 -13.73 1.12
N ARG A 166 -16.31 -15.01 1.25
CA ARG A 166 -16.49 -15.80 2.48
C ARG A 166 -15.66 -15.29 3.66
N GLU A 167 -14.53 -14.62 3.40
CA GLU A 167 -13.65 -14.04 4.41
C GLU A 167 -14.01 -12.58 4.72
N ALA A 168 -14.78 -11.94 3.84
CA ALA A 168 -15.24 -10.56 3.95
C ALA A 168 -16.75 -10.44 4.25
N GLU A 169 -17.39 -11.52 4.73
CA GLU A 169 -18.83 -11.52 5.06
C GLU A 169 -19.75 -11.07 3.89
N GLY A 170 -19.35 -11.36 2.65
CA GLY A 170 -20.05 -10.96 1.43
C GLY A 170 -19.77 -9.54 0.95
N ARG A 171 -18.91 -8.78 1.64
CA ARG A 171 -18.51 -7.42 1.28
C ARG A 171 -17.45 -7.40 0.19
N GLU A 172 -17.38 -6.31 -0.56
CA GLU A 172 -16.34 -6.08 -1.57
C GLU A 172 -15.10 -5.49 -0.91
N VAL A 173 -14.19 -6.37 -0.49
CA VAL A 173 -12.96 -6.00 0.20
C VAL A 173 -11.75 -6.33 -0.66
N VAL A 174 -10.81 -5.38 -0.75
CA VAL A 174 -9.49 -5.58 -1.32
C VAL A 174 -8.43 -5.50 -0.24
N ARG A 175 -7.40 -6.34 -0.35
CA ARG A 175 -6.21 -6.33 0.48
C ARG A 175 -5.11 -5.59 -0.28
N LEU A 176 -4.64 -4.49 0.28
CA LEU A 176 -3.50 -3.73 -0.18
C LEU A 176 -2.23 -4.23 0.52
N VAL A 177 -1.29 -4.78 -0.25
CA VAL A 177 0.00 -5.29 0.24
C VAL A 177 1.12 -4.43 -0.32
N ALA A 178 1.92 -3.80 0.55
CA ALA A 178 3.14 -3.13 0.13
C ALA A 178 4.23 -4.17 -0.16
N LEU A 179 4.72 -4.21 -1.41
CA LEU A 179 5.79 -5.11 -1.84
C LEU A 179 7.16 -4.46 -1.71
N THR A 180 7.25 -3.16 -2.04
CA THR A 180 8.47 -2.36 -1.88
C THR A 180 8.08 -0.91 -1.59
N GLN A 181 8.85 -0.18 -0.79
CA GLN A 181 8.80 1.28 -0.74
C GLN A 181 10.14 1.84 -0.25
N ARG A 182 10.49 3.06 -0.65
CA ARG A 182 11.80 3.67 -0.35
C ARG A 182 11.86 4.45 0.95
N TYR A 183 10.73 5.05 1.34
CA TYR A 183 10.73 6.13 2.33
C TYR A 183 10.16 5.71 3.70
N ALA A 184 9.80 4.44 3.88
CA ALA A 184 9.26 3.93 5.15
C ALA A 184 9.39 2.39 5.28
N PRO A 185 9.35 1.83 6.51
CA PRO A 185 9.24 0.39 6.72
C PRO A 185 7.95 -0.18 6.11
N LEU A 186 8.00 -1.37 5.50
CA LEU A 186 6.84 -1.98 4.86
C LEU A 186 5.68 -2.14 5.86
N PRO A 187 4.52 -1.49 5.63
CA PRO A 187 3.37 -1.63 6.52
C PRO A 187 2.76 -3.03 6.42
N SER A 188 2.04 -3.42 7.47
CA SER A 188 1.16 -4.59 7.41
C SER A 188 0.12 -4.42 6.30
N PRO A 189 -0.36 -5.52 5.68
CA PRO A 189 -1.43 -5.44 4.70
C PRO A 189 -2.67 -4.71 5.24
N LEU A 190 -3.22 -3.80 4.43
CA LEU A 190 -4.41 -3.03 4.76
C LEU A 190 -5.62 -3.62 4.03
N GLY A 191 -6.72 -3.86 4.72
CA GLY A 191 -7.99 -4.15 4.07
C GLY A 191 -8.70 -2.85 3.73
N LEU A 192 -9.31 -2.79 2.55
CA LEU A 192 -10.11 -1.67 2.08
C LEU A 192 -11.45 -2.22 1.59
N GLU A 193 -12.54 -1.83 2.23
CA GLU A 193 -13.91 -2.11 1.80
C GLU A 193 -14.36 -1.04 0.83
N LEU A 194 -14.92 -1.45 -0.30
CA LEU A 194 -15.58 -0.56 -1.23
C LEU A 194 -17.02 -0.35 -0.77
N VAL A 195 -17.31 0.86 -0.27
CA VAL A 195 -18.61 1.23 0.31
C VAL A 195 -19.31 2.25 -0.59
N GLU A 196 -20.59 2.04 -0.87
CA GLU A 196 -21.42 3.05 -1.55
C GLU A 196 -21.78 4.15 -0.54
N GLY A 197 -21.34 5.37 -0.83
CA GLY A 197 -21.60 6.55 0.00
C GLY A 197 -23.09 6.87 0.07
N HIS A 198 -23.52 7.37 1.23
CA HIS A 198 -24.91 7.76 1.42
C HIS A 198 -25.25 9.03 0.63
N GLY A 199 -26.49 9.13 0.14
CA GLY A 199 -27.00 10.37 -0.46
C GLY A 199 -26.38 10.78 -1.81
N GLY A 200 -25.76 9.86 -2.54
CA GLY A 200 -25.20 10.15 -3.86
C GLY A 200 -23.74 10.62 -3.85
N GLU A 201 -23.04 10.47 -2.72
CA GLU A 201 -21.59 10.76 -2.57
C GLU A 201 -20.68 9.81 -3.37
N GLY A 202 -21.26 8.89 -4.15
CA GLY A 202 -20.51 7.95 -4.98
C GLY A 202 -20.00 6.76 -4.19
N TRP A 203 -18.80 6.29 -4.50
CA TRP A 203 -18.18 5.15 -3.84
C TRP A 203 -16.92 5.59 -3.09
N SER A 204 -16.70 5.02 -1.91
CA SER A 204 -15.57 5.30 -1.04
C SER A 204 -14.82 4.02 -0.66
N LEU A 205 -13.58 4.17 -0.21
CA LEU A 205 -12.78 3.07 0.35
C LEU A 205 -12.62 3.30 1.84
N GLU A 206 -13.14 2.37 2.64
CA GLU A 206 -13.04 2.41 4.10
C GLU A 206 -12.07 1.34 4.61
N PRO A 207 -11.30 1.59 5.68
CA PRO A 207 -10.45 0.57 6.28
C PRO A 207 -11.25 -0.66 6.74
N TYR A 208 -10.83 -1.85 6.31
CA TYR A 208 -11.43 -3.13 6.69
C TYR A 208 -10.43 -3.99 7.48
N PRO A 209 -10.80 -4.53 8.65
CA PRO A 209 -9.92 -5.39 9.44
C PRO A 209 -9.74 -6.75 8.76
N LEU A 210 -8.52 -7.04 8.28
CA LEU A 210 -8.23 -8.31 7.64
C LEU A 210 -8.11 -9.46 8.66
N LEU A 211 -8.59 -10.64 8.26
CA LEU A 211 -8.39 -11.88 9.00
C LEU A 211 -6.94 -12.38 8.81
N GLU A 212 -6.18 -12.46 9.91
CA GLU A 212 -4.81 -12.98 9.90
C GLU A 212 -4.80 -14.49 10.16
N GLY A 213 -4.41 -15.32 9.19
CA GLY A 213 -4.21 -16.75 9.38
C GLY A 213 -4.98 -17.64 8.40
N LYS A 214 -4.32 -18.72 7.96
CA LYS A 214 -4.85 -19.62 6.90
C LYS A 214 -5.94 -20.58 7.39
N THR A 215 -5.98 -20.88 8.69
CA THR A 215 -6.99 -21.78 9.29
C THR A 215 -7.81 -21.01 10.33
N LEU A 216 -9.02 -21.49 10.66
CA LEU A 216 -9.83 -20.87 11.72
C LEU A 216 -9.09 -20.83 13.06
N VAL A 217 -8.28 -21.84 13.36
CA VAL A 217 -7.43 -21.86 14.57
C VAL A 217 -6.33 -20.81 14.47
N ALA A 218 -5.63 -20.71 13.33
CA ALA A 218 -4.61 -19.67 13.14
C ALA A 218 -5.19 -18.25 13.19
N ARG A 219 -6.42 -18.05 12.69
CA ARG A 219 -7.17 -16.78 12.81
C ARG A 219 -7.46 -16.42 14.26
N ALA A 220 -7.97 -17.39 15.01
CA ALA A 220 -8.20 -17.21 16.43
C ALA A 220 -6.89 -16.94 17.20
N GLU A 221 -5.79 -17.62 16.85
CA GLU A 221 -4.48 -17.38 17.46
C GLU A 221 -3.94 -15.98 17.17
N ALA A 222 -4.03 -15.51 15.93
CA ALA A 222 -3.59 -14.16 15.56
C ALA A 222 -4.43 -13.08 16.27
N ALA A 223 -5.76 -13.26 16.31
CA ALA A 223 -6.65 -12.36 17.04
C ALA A 223 -6.34 -12.32 18.54
N ILE A 224 -6.06 -13.47 19.17
CA ILE A 224 -5.64 -13.53 20.59
C ILE A 224 -4.34 -12.74 20.80
N LEU A 225 -3.34 -12.96 19.94
CA LEU A 225 -2.05 -12.28 20.07
C LEU A 225 -2.19 -10.76 19.89
N ARG A 226 -3.04 -10.31 18.97
CA ARG A 226 -3.34 -8.88 18.77
C ARG A 226 -4.02 -8.27 20.00
N ALA A 227 -5.13 -8.85 20.45
CA ALA A 227 -5.89 -8.36 21.60
C ALA A 227 -5.03 -8.28 22.87
N LEU A 228 -4.19 -9.30 23.11
CA LEU A 228 -3.27 -9.30 24.26
C LEU A 228 -2.10 -8.30 24.12
N ARG A 229 -1.68 -7.98 22.90
CA ARG A 229 -0.68 -6.92 22.65
C ARG A 229 -1.26 -5.54 22.94
N GLU A 230 -2.48 -5.28 22.50
CA GLU A 230 -3.20 -4.03 22.74
C GLU A 230 -3.51 -3.81 24.23
N ALA A 231 -3.82 -4.89 24.96
CA ALA A 231 -4.06 -4.84 26.40
C ALA A 231 -2.79 -4.67 27.26
N GLY A 232 -1.59 -4.82 26.67
CA GLY A 232 -0.32 -4.64 27.36
C GLY A 232 -0.11 -5.56 28.57
N GLU A 233 0.54 -5.05 29.62
CA GLU A 233 0.90 -5.81 30.83
C GLU A 233 -0.30 -6.27 31.67
N GLU A 234 -1.41 -5.52 31.64
CA GLU A 234 -2.61 -5.84 32.41
C GLU A 234 -3.30 -7.10 31.88
N GLY A 235 -3.21 -7.32 30.56
CA GLY A 235 -3.83 -8.46 29.89
C GLY A 235 -5.36 -8.36 29.84
N LEU A 236 -6.00 -9.43 29.37
CA LEU A 236 -7.46 -9.49 29.24
C LEU A 236 -8.08 -10.64 30.04
N PRO A 237 -9.20 -10.42 30.75
CA PRO A 237 -9.99 -11.50 31.33
C PRO A 237 -10.40 -12.52 30.28
N ARG A 238 -10.46 -13.80 30.66
CA ARG A 238 -10.78 -14.91 29.73
C ARG A 238 -12.03 -14.66 28.89
N LYS A 239 -13.11 -14.21 29.54
CA LYS A 239 -14.40 -14.02 28.89
C LYS A 239 -14.33 -12.93 27.82
N VAL A 240 -13.79 -11.77 28.19
CA VAL A 240 -13.59 -10.62 27.29
C VAL A 240 -12.71 -11.01 26.10
N LEU A 241 -11.56 -11.64 26.36
CA LEU A 241 -10.66 -12.10 25.31
C LEU A 241 -11.34 -13.05 24.32
N LEU A 242 -12.14 -14.01 24.80
CA LEU A 242 -12.81 -14.97 23.92
C LEU A 242 -13.94 -14.32 23.11
N GLU A 243 -14.70 -13.40 23.72
CA GLU A 243 -15.76 -12.65 23.04
C GLU A 243 -15.17 -11.78 21.91
N ASP A 244 -14.11 -11.03 22.20
CA ASP A 244 -13.41 -10.19 21.21
C ASP A 244 -12.84 -11.02 20.06
N VAL A 245 -12.23 -12.17 20.37
CA VAL A 245 -11.66 -13.06 19.35
C VAL A 245 -12.74 -13.69 18.48
N MET A 246 -13.88 -14.08 19.06
CA MET A 246 -15.00 -14.63 18.30
C MET A 246 -15.55 -13.60 17.31
N ALA A 247 -15.68 -12.34 17.72
CA ALA A 247 -16.11 -11.24 16.87
C ALA A 247 -15.08 -10.93 15.77
N GLN A 248 -13.80 -10.77 16.13
CA GLN A 248 -12.76 -10.33 15.20
C GLN A 248 -12.31 -11.42 14.20
N ALA A 249 -12.29 -12.69 14.62
CA ALA A 249 -11.83 -13.79 13.77
C ALA A 249 -12.98 -14.54 13.08
N SER A 250 -14.24 -14.18 13.37
CA SER A 250 -15.45 -14.89 12.92
C SER A 250 -15.36 -16.41 13.16
N VAL A 251 -15.04 -16.79 14.40
CA VAL A 251 -14.83 -18.20 14.81
C VAL A 251 -15.78 -18.64 15.92
N SER A 252 -16.01 -19.95 16.04
CA SER A 252 -16.75 -20.52 17.16
C SER A 252 -15.98 -20.41 18.49
N GLU A 253 -16.71 -20.40 19.61
CA GLU A 253 -16.12 -20.40 20.96
C GLU A 253 -15.18 -21.60 21.18
N ARG A 254 -15.52 -22.77 20.59
CA ARG A 254 -14.67 -23.97 20.64
C ARG A 254 -13.31 -23.71 19.98
N THR A 255 -13.30 -23.07 18.80
CA THR A 255 -12.08 -22.73 18.07
C THR A 255 -11.24 -21.72 18.85
N ALA A 256 -11.85 -20.70 19.44
CA ALA A 256 -11.16 -19.70 20.25
C ALA A 256 -10.50 -20.33 21.50
N LYS A 257 -11.21 -21.24 22.19
CA LYS A 257 -10.66 -22.00 23.33
C LYS A 257 -9.47 -22.88 22.91
N THR A 258 -9.56 -23.57 21.78
CA THR A 258 -8.46 -24.40 21.26
C THR A 258 -7.23 -23.56 20.93
N ALA A 259 -7.41 -22.44 20.24
CA ALA A 259 -6.33 -21.50 19.90
C ALA A 259 -5.62 -20.95 21.15
N LEU A 260 -6.39 -20.54 22.17
CA LEU A 260 -5.83 -20.07 23.43
C LEU A 260 -5.03 -21.18 24.14
N ALA A 261 -5.53 -22.42 24.15
CA ALA A 261 -4.80 -23.55 24.71
C ALA A 261 -3.48 -23.81 23.96
N HIS A 262 -3.49 -23.77 22.62
CA HIS A 262 -2.28 -23.93 21.82
C HIS A 262 -1.22 -22.87 22.09
N LEU A 263 -1.63 -21.60 22.22
CA LEU A 263 -0.72 -20.49 22.53
C LEU A 263 -0.13 -20.61 23.93
N ARG A 264 -0.90 -21.12 24.90
CA ARG A 264 -0.41 -21.42 26.25
C ARG A 264 0.60 -22.56 26.26
N THR A 265 0.30 -23.66 25.57
CA THR A 265 1.22 -24.81 25.48
C THR A 265 2.54 -24.42 24.83
N ARG A 266 2.51 -23.51 23.84
CA ARG A 266 3.72 -22.95 23.20
C ARG A 266 4.43 -21.87 24.03
N GLY A 267 3.95 -21.57 25.25
CA GLY A 267 4.56 -20.57 26.12
C GLY A 267 4.47 -19.14 25.59
N LYS A 268 3.53 -18.83 24.69
CA LYS A 268 3.33 -17.46 24.16
C LYS A 268 2.42 -16.61 25.05
N VAL A 269 1.50 -17.27 25.76
CA VAL A 269 0.50 -16.63 26.63
C VAL A 269 0.57 -17.26 28.03
N LYS A 270 0.55 -16.42 29.08
CA LYS A 270 0.47 -16.85 30.48
C LYS A 270 -0.77 -16.30 31.15
N GLU A 271 -1.21 -17.02 32.16
CA GLU A 271 -2.33 -16.66 33.03
C GLU A 271 -1.79 -15.87 34.22
N VAL A 272 -2.41 -14.73 34.53
CA VAL A 272 -2.08 -13.89 35.67
C VAL A 272 -3.29 -13.63 36.54
N ALA A 273 -3.06 -13.56 37.84
CA ALA A 273 -4.08 -13.17 38.80
C ALA A 273 -4.26 -11.65 38.73
N LEU A 274 -5.51 -11.22 38.55
CA LEU A 274 -5.94 -9.84 38.74
C LEU A 274 -6.22 -9.62 40.24
N GLY A 275 -5.92 -8.43 40.74
CA GLY A 275 -6.24 -8.06 42.12
C GLY A 275 -7.75 -7.96 42.32
N GLY A 276 -8.28 -8.63 43.35
CA GLY A 276 -9.71 -8.58 43.69
C GLY A 276 -10.24 -9.81 44.41
N ARG A 277 -11.44 -9.71 44.96
CA ARG A 277 -12.11 -10.81 45.67
C ARG A 277 -12.46 -11.92 44.66
N GLY A 278 -11.94 -13.13 44.90
CA GLY A 278 -12.18 -14.31 44.04
C GLY A 278 -11.05 -14.67 43.08
N ASN A 279 -9.88 -14.04 43.16
CA ASN A 279 -8.72 -14.28 42.28
C ASN A 279 -9.10 -14.31 40.77
N PRO A 280 -9.73 -13.25 40.23
CA PRO A 280 -10.02 -13.18 38.81
C PRO A 280 -8.75 -13.34 37.99
N LYS A 281 -8.83 -13.96 36.82
CA LYS A 281 -7.66 -14.31 36.03
C LYS A 281 -7.71 -13.66 34.65
N ALA A 282 -6.58 -13.09 34.25
CA ALA A 282 -6.35 -12.55 32.93
C ALA A 282 -5.27 -13.35 32.19
N TYR A 283 -5.25 -13.21 30.87
CA TYR A 283 -4.19 -13.71 30.02
C TYR A 283 -3.33 -12.55 29.54
N ARG A 284 -2.01 -12.75 29.46
CA ARG A 284 -1.07 -11.79 28.88
C ARG A 284 0.05 -12.51 28.12
N LEU A 285 0.78 -11.78 27.27
CA LEU A 285 1.94 -12.31 26.54
C LEU A 285 3.10 -12.64 27.50
N VAL A 286 3.88 -13.67 27.19
CA VAL A 286 4.98 -14.15 28.05
C VAL A 286 6.23 -13.25 27.95
N ASP A 287 6.53 -12.76 26.74
CA ASP A 287 7.63 -11.83 26.45
C ASP A 287 7.12 -10.65 25.64
N SER A 288 6.78 -9.56 26.32
CA SER A 288 6.51 -8.26 25.69
C SER A 288 7.49 -7.21 26.21
N LYS A 289 8.78 -7.54 26.41
CA LYS A 289 9.78 -6.53 26.80
C LYS A 289 10.08 -5.49 25.71
N TYR A 290 9.52 -5.68 24.52
CA TYR A 290 9.55 -4.73 23.42
C TYR A 290 8.13 -4.70 22.83
N PHE A 291 7.60 -3.51 22.54
CA PHE A 291 6.23 -3.25 22.04
C PHE A 291 5.10 -3.18 23.08
N PHE A 292 5.19 -2.24 24.03
CA PHE A 292 3.98 -1.68 24.64
C PHE A 292 3.53 -0.47 23.82
N ALA A 293 2.40 -0.58 23.13
CA ALA A 293 1.61 0.60 22.80
C ALA A 293 1.02 1.10 24.12
N GLN A 294 1.48 2.25 24.59
CA GLN A 294 0.85 2.91 25.73
C GLN A 294 -0.56 3.34 25.31
N LYS A 295 -1.56 2.90 26.08
CA LYS A 295 -2.94 3.42 26.14
C LYS A 295 -3.61 3.77 24.81
N GLY A 296 -4.49 2.88 24.36
CA GLY A 296 -5.85 3.26 23.96
C GLY A 296 -6.06 4.10 22.70
N GLU A 297 -5.02 4.46 21.96
CA GLU A 297 -5.14 4.98 20.60
C GLU A 297 -4.80 3.83 19.65
N SER A 298 -5.83 3.28 19.03
CA SER A 298 -5.63 2.46 17.84
C SER A 298 -4.85 3.32 16.84
N ALA A 299 -3.67 2.88 16.42
CA ALA A 299 -2.80 3.58 15.45
C ALA A 299 -3.44 3.79 14.05
N LEU A 300 -4.73 3.47 13.94
CA LEU A 300 -5.58 3.62 12.78
C LEU A 300 -6.48 4.87 12.87
N ARG A 301 -6.56 5.54 14.03
CA ARG A 301 -7.47 6.69 14.24
C ARG A 301 -6.77 8.05 14.28
N SER A 302 -5.44 8.08 14.32
CA SER A 302 -4.67 9.31 14.35
C SER A 302 -3.97 9.53 13.01
N GLY A 303 -4.30 10.62 12.32
CA GLY A 303 -3.56 11.08 11.15
C GLY A 303 -2.06 11.34 11.41
N ALA A 304 -1.61 11.27 12.66
CA ALA A 304 -0.21 11.41 13.04
C ALA A 304 0.64 10.15 12.82
N ASP A 305 0.05 8.95 12.70
CA ASP A 305 0.82 7.68 12.63
C ASP A 305 1.35 7.36 11.22
N PHE A 306 1.02 8.19 10.24
CA PHE A 306 1.72 8.29 8.96
C PHE A 306 2.53 9.58 8.83
N GLY A 307 2.71 10.29 9.94
CA GLY A 307 3.60 11.43 10.01
C GLY A 307 5.00 10.99 9.63
N GLN A 308 5.44 11.40 8.45
CA GLN A 308 6.85 11.60 8.20
C GLN A 308 7.40 12.32 9.44
N SER A 309 8.37 11.71 10.13
CA SER A 309 9.30 12.56 10.87
C SER A 309 9.78 13.58 9.84
N PRO A 310 9.67 14.90 10.09
CA PRO A 310 10.19 15.87 9.16
C PRO A 310 11.63 15.46 8.86
N LEU A 311 11.96 15.36 7.56
CA LEU A 311 13.33 15.10 7.14
C LEU A 311 14.24 16.00 7.98
N PRO A 312 15.33 15.49 8.56
CA PRO A 312 16.25 16.33 9.31
C PRO A 312 16.58 17.51 8.41
N GLN A 313 16.13 18.70 8.83
CA GLN A 313 16.45 19.92 8.14
C GLN A 313 17.97 19.94 8.08
N ARG A 314 18.53 20.05 6.86
CA ARG A 314 19.92 20.44 6.72
C ARG A 314 20.04 21.77 7.46
N VAL A 315 20.58 21.70 8.67
CA VAL A 315 21.05 22.86 9.41
C VAL A 315 21.98 23.56 8.45
N GLY A 316 21.63 24.80 8.10
CA GLY A 316 22.38 25.58 7.12
C GLY A 316 23.85 25.54 7.46
N GLU A 317 24.67 25.20 6.46
CA GLU A 317 26.10 25.48 6.52
C GLU A 317 26.25 26.99 6.59
N ALA A 318 26.49 27.46 7.82
CA ALA A 318 27.30 28.62 8.05
C ALA A 318 28.71 28.34 7.51
N ASP A 319 29.28 29.39 6.92
CA ASP A 319 30.55 29.52 6.21
C ASP A 319 31.80 29.02 7.02
N PRO A 320 32.99 28.92 6.38
CA PRO A 320 33.95 27.84 6.55
C PRO A 320 35.06 28.23 7.55
N GLY A 321 35.40 27.33 8.46
CA GLY A 321 36.43 27.59 9.45
C GLY A 321 37.04 26.32 10.02
N GLU A 322 38.21 25.98 9.47
CA GLU A 322 39.34 25.32 10.14
C GLU A 322 39.10 23.96 10.83
N GLY A 323 39.62 22.91 10.19
CA GLY A 323 39.82 21.62 10.83
C GLY A 323 40.30 20.53 9.88
N ARG A 324 41.46 20.74 9.22
CA ARG A 324 42.16 19.70 8.47
C ARG A 324 42.46 18.50 9.40
N GLY A 325 41.73 17.42 9.21
CA GLY A 325 42.07 16.08 9.68
C GLY A 325 42.08 15.13 8.48
N THR A 326 43.27 14.82 8.00
CA THR A 326 43.56 13.88 6.91
C THR A 326 42.99 12.51 7.26
N LEU A 327 42.02 12.00 6.49
CA LEU A 327 41.63 10.58 6.55
C LEU A 327 42.47 9.82 5.52
N GLU A 328 43.35 8.97 6.02
CA GLU A 328 44.10 7.99 5.23
C GLU A 328 43.13 7.00 4.55
N PRO A 329 43.43 6.51 3.33
CA PRO A 329 42.62 5.50 2.68
C PRO A 329 42.83 4.14 3.34
N LEU A 330 41.74 3.48 3.74
CA LEU A 330 41.75 2.09 4.17
C LEU A 330 42.12 1.18 2.98
N GLU A 331 43.18 0.42 3.18
CA GLU A 331 43.77 -0.53 2.24
C GLU A 331 42.80 -1.65 1.83
N GLU A 332 42.84 -2.00 0.55
CA GLU A 332 42.21 -3.20 0.00
C GLU A 332 42.93 -4.45 0.53
N GLU A 333 42.24 -5.29 1.32
CA GLU A 333 42.62 -6.69 1.46
C GLU A 333 41.80 -7.54 0.48
N ALA A 334 42.50 -7.98 -0.56
CA ALA A 334 42.09 -9.01 -1.48
C ALA A 334 42.08 -10.39 -0.82
N GLY A 335 41.10 -11.21 -1.19
CA GLY A 335 41.21 -12.67 -1.15
C GLY A 335 40.31 -13.37 -0.14
N SER A 336 39.28 -14.05 -0.64
CA SER A 336 38.97 -15.43 -0.26
C SER A 336 38.02 -16.03 -1.30
N GLU A 337 38.58 -16.97 -2.05
CA GLU A 337 37.91 -17.90 -2.95
C GLU A 337 36.80 -18.67 -2.23
N TRP A 338 35.66 -18.83 -2.88
CA TRP A 338 34.66 -19.83 -2.48
C TRP A 338 34.78 -21.00 -3.45
N GLU A 339 35.35 -22.11 -2.96
CA GLU A 339 35.26 -23.41 -3.60
C GLU A 339 33.80 -23.88 -3.62
N VAL A 340 33.38 -24.40 -4.79
CA VAL A 340 32.09 -25.05 -5.01
C VAL A 340 32.39 -26.54 -5.15
N GLU A 341 31.98 -27.35 -4.18
CA GLU A 341 31.88 -28.81 -4.37
C GLU A 341 30.58 -29.15 -5.10
N LEU A 342 30.73 -30.03 -6.10
CA LEU A 342 29.75 -30.48 -7.09
C LEU A 342 28.69 -31.45 -6.54
#